data_AF-A0A8J2JG77-F1
#
_entry.id   AF-A0A8J2JG77-F1
#
_cell.length_a   1.000
_cell.length_b   1.000
_cell.length_c   1.000
_cell.angle_alpha   90.00
_cell.angle_beta   90.00
_cell.angle_gamma   90.00
#
_symmetry.space_group_name_H-M   'P 1'
#
loop_
_entity.id
_entity.type
_entity.pdbx_description
1 polymer ?
#
loop_
_entity_poly.entity_id
_entity_poly.type
_entity_poly.pdbx_seq_one_letter_code
_entity_poly.pdbx_strand_id
1 'polypeptide(L)' 'MIKLLKSLSGIADEPCPAASYNRGFPSSQCPKVFTTLKLKNRHQKTHEPKNLKCDICNAFATNDPSNLTRHK' A
#
# COMPACT_ATOMS: atom_id res chain seq x y z
N MET A 1 8.97 -9.29 -43.26
CA MET A 1 9.51 -9.94 -42.03
C MET A 1 9.14 -9.05 -40.85
N ILE A 2 8.45 -9.45 -39.79
CA ILE A 2 7.77 -10.73 -39.46
C ILE A 2 6.34 -10.37 -38.96
N LYS A 3 5.36 -11.28 -39.07
CA LYS A 3 3.97 -11.07 -38.64
C LYS A 3 3.62 -11.88 -37.37
N LEU A 4 2.85 -11.26 -36.46
CA LEU A 4 1.83 -11.87 -35.57
C LEU A 4 2.34 -12.81 -34.45
N LEU A 5 1.96 -12.63 -33.17
CA LEU A 5 0.79 -13.17 -32.42
C LEU A 5 1.04 -12.78 -30.93
N LYS A 6 0.13 -12.65 -29.93
CA LYS A 6 -1.34 -12.67 -29.70
C LYS A 6 -1.55 -11.66 -28.52
N SER A 7 -2.62 -10.86 -28.37
CA SER A 7 -4.08 -11.08 -28.35
C SER A 7 -4.65 -11.52 -26.99
N LEU A 8 -5.62 -10.74 -26.49
CA LEU A 8 -6.39 -10.87 -25.22
C LEU A 8 -5.56 -10.67 -23.93
N SER A 9 -5.98 -9.94 -22.89
CA SER A 9 -7.22 -9.20 -22.59
C SER A 9 -6.84 -7.89 -21.84
N GLY A 10 -7.68 -6.88 -21.65
CA GLY A 10 -9.12 -6.79 -21.91
C GLY A 10 -9.93 -6.27 -20.72
N ILE A 11 -9.38 -5.32 -19.94
CA ILE A 11 -10.15 -4.48 -19.01
C ILE A 11 -9.71 -3.03 -19.22
N ALA A 12 -10.49 -2.28 -19.99
CA ALA A 12 -10.70 -0.88 -19.70
C ALA A 12 -12.02 -0.85 -18.90
N ASP A 13 -11.98 -0.39 -17.65
CA ASP A 13 -13.16 -0.36 -16.80
C ASP A 13 -14.16 0.68 -17.32
N GLU A 14 -15.12 0.22 -18.12
CA GLU A 14 -16.33 0.95 -18.51
C GLU A 14 -16.96 1.59 -17.24
N PRO A 15 -17.27 2.90 -17.25
CA PRO A 15 -17.80 3.61 -16.09
C PRO A 15 -19.26 3.21 -15.82
N CYS A 16 -19.43 2.03 -15.21
CA CYS A 16 -20.72 1.40 -14.91
C CYS A 16 -21.62 2.33 -14.06
N PRO A 17 -22.89 2.56 -14.46
CA PRO A 17 -23.71 3.60 -13.86
C PRO A 17 -24.22 3.25 -12.45
N ALA A 18 -24.12 4.23 -11.55
CA ALA A 18 -24.98 4.42 -10.38
C ALA A 18 -25.20 3.21 -9.44
N ALA A 19 -24.12 2.60 -8.92
CA ALA A 19 -24.19 1.74 -7.73
C ALA A 19 -23.24 2.24 -6.63
N SER A 20 -23.72 2.26 -5.38
CA SER A 20 -22.97 2.76 -4.21
C SER A 20 -21.90 1.75 -3.73
N TYR A 21 -20.79 1.64 -4.47
CA TYR A 21 -19.66 0.81 -4.06
C TYR A 21 -18.63 1.63 -3.25
N ASN A 22 -18.24 1.11 -2.08
CA ASN A 22 -17.33 1.76 -1.14
C ASN A 22 -15.93 1.91 -1.77
N ARG A 23 -15.61 3.11 -2.28
CA ARG A 23 -14.36 3.41 -3.00
C ARG A 23 -13.18 3.52 -2.05
N GLY A 24 -12.73 2.38 -1.56
CA GLY A 24 -11.58 2.24 -0.67
C GLY A 24 -10.26 2.65 -1.33
N PHE A 25 -9.24 2.79 -0.48
CA PHE A 25 -7.91 3.29 -0.83
C PHE A 25 -6.92 2.13 -0.96
N PRO A 26 -6.58 1.67 -2.19
CA PRO A 26 -5.66 0.55 -2.39
C PRO A 26 -4.21 0.94 -2.12
N SER A 27 -3.44 0.04 -1.50
CA SER A 27 -1.97 0.10 -1.48
C SER A 27 -1.38 -0.02 -2.88
N SER A 28 -0.19 0.54 -3.11
CA SER A 28 0.55 0.37 -4.38
C SER A 28 1.50 -0.84 -4.39
N GLN A 29 1.74 -1.47 -3.23
CA GLN A 29 2.73 -2.54 -3.05
C GLN A 29 2.12 -3.89 -2.65
N CYS A 30 0.81 -3.96 -2.45
CA CYS A 30 0.08 -5.20 -2.16
C CYS A 30 -1.42 -5.03 -2.45
N PRO A 31 -2.21 -6.12 -2.61
CA PRO A 31 -3.65 -6.04 -2.91
C PRO A 31 -4.53 -5.58 -1.73
N LYS A 32 -3.97 -4.87 -0.74
CA LYS A 32 -4.69 -4.46 0.48
C LYS A 32 -5.38 -3.11 0.29
N VAL A 33 -6.70 -3.11 0.48
CA VAL A 33 -7.57 -1.92 0.38
C VAL A 33 -7.96 -1.44 1.77
N PHE A 34 -8.03 -0.11 1.96
CA PHE A 34 -8.36 0.53 3.24
C PHE A 34 -9.60 1.40 3.15
N THR A 35 -10.32 1.58 4.25
CA THR A 35 -11.51 2.46 4.31
C THR A 35 -11.17 3.95 4.29
N THR A 36 -9.92 4.34 4.57
CA THR A 36 -9.49 5.75 4.53
C THR A 36 -8.05 5.91 4.03
N LEU A 37 -7.76 7.05 3.39
CA LEU A 37 -6.40 7.43 2.95
C LEU A 37 -5.39 7.45 4.11
N LYS A 38 -5.80 7.87 5.30
CA LYS A 38 -4.94 7.88 6.51
C LYS A 38 -4.46 6.47 6.88
N LEU A 39 -5.31 5.45 6.71
CA LEU A 39 -4.93 4.05 6.94
C LEU A 39 -4.00 3.52 5.86
N LYS A 40 -4.26 3.81 4.57
CA LYS A 40 -3.34 3.50 3.46
C LYS A 40 -1.96 4.10 3.72
N ASN A 41 -1.88 5.40 3.99
CA ASN A 41 -0.60 6.11 4.14
C ASN A 41 0.20 5.61 5.34
N ARG A 42 -0.47 5.26 6.46
CA ARG A 42 0.19 4.59 7.60
C ARG A 42 0.66 3.17 7.26
N HIS A 43 -0.08 2.43 6.42
CA HIS A 43 0.34 1.10 5.96
C HIS A 43 1.52 1.15 4.98
N GLN A 44 1.65 2.19 4.15
CA GLN A 44 2.78 2.30 3.21
C GLN A 44 4.14 2.13 3.92
N LYS A 45 4.26 2.69 5.13
CA LYS A 45 5.42 2.54 6.03
C LYS A 45 5.81 1.12 6.43
N THR A 46 4.93 0.12 6.25
CA THR A 46 5.25 -1.29 6.57
C THR A 46 5.94 -2.01 5.42
N HIS A 47 6.02 -1.39 4.23
CA HIS A 47 6.83 -1.85 3.10
C HIS A 47 8.21 -1.18 3.06
N GLU A 48 8.35 -0.03 3.73
CA GLU A 48 9.62 0.66 3.91
C GLU A 48 10.53 -0.12 4.89
N PRO A 49 11.86 -0.16 4.70
CA PRO A 49 12.77 -0.78 5.66
C PRO A 49 12.79 0.00 6.98
N LYS A 50 13.09 -0.67 8.11
CA LYS A 50 13.07 -0.05 9.45
C LYS A 50 14.16 1.03 9.59
N ASN A 51 13.76 2.31 9.63
CA ASN A 51 14.66 3.45 9.67
C ASN A 51 14.75 4.14 11.06
N LEU A 52 13.79 3.93 11.96
CA LEU A 52 13.84 4.49 13.31
C LEU A 52 14.59 3.55 14.27
N LYS A 53 15.67 4.08 14.82
CA LYS A 53 16.59 3.40 15.73
C LYS A 53 16.23 3.69 17.19
N CYS A 54 16.23 2.67 18.03
CA CYS A 54 16.13 2.82 19.48
C CYS A 54 17.49 3.23 20.06
N ASP A 55 17.47 4.20 20.98
CA ASP A 55 18.64 4.70 21.71
C ASP A 55 19.03 3.78 22.88
N ILE A 56 18.09 3.03 23.45
CA ILE A 56 18.34 2.11 24.57
C ILE A 56 18.99 0.80 24.09
N CYS A 57 18.37 0.12 23.12
CA CYS A 57 18.86 -1.17 22.60
C CYS A 57 19.69 -1.06 21.30
N ASN A 58 19.94 0.17 20.83
CA ASN A 58 20.74 0.49 19.64
C ASN A 58 20.22 -0.11 18.30
N ALA A 59 19.02 -0.71 18.27
CA ALA A 59 18.49 -1.47 17.13
C ALA A 59 17.43 -0.71 16.30
N PHE A 60 17.27 -1.06 15.03
CA PHE A 60 16.23 -0.52 14.15
C PHE A 60 14.87 -1.16 14.44
N ALA A 61 14.00 -0.42 15.13
CA ALA A 61 12.77 -0.96 15.71
C ALA A 61 11.55 -0.86 14.77
N THR A 62 11.37 0.27 14.07
CA THR A 62 10.11 0.61 13.37
C THR A 62 10.27 1.78 12.38
N ASN A 63 9.17 2.16 11.70
CA ASN A 63 9.03 3.36 10.85
C ASN A 63 7.96 4.34 11.37
N ASP A 64 7.40 4.08 12.55
CA ASP A 64 6.41 4.94 13.17
C ASP A 64 6.88 5.44 14.54
N PRO A 65 6.96 6.76 14.77
CA PRO A 65 7.53 7.30 16.01
C PRO A 65 6.72 6.89 17.24
N SER A 66 5.39 6.78 17.13
CA SER A 66 4.52 6.27 18.19
C SER A 66 4.83 4.83 18.59
N ASN A 67 5.29 3.99 17.65
CA ASN A 67 5.77 2.65 17.97
C ASN A 67 7.18 2.67 18.60
N LEU A 68 8.02 3.66 18.28
CA LEU A 68 9.33 3.82 18.92
C LEU A 68 9.18 4.28 20.37
N THR A 69 8.30 5.27 20.64
CA THR A 69 8.00 5.75 22.01
C THR A 69 7.49 4.63 22.92
N ARG A 70 6.76 3.65 22.39
CA ARG A 70 6.26 2.47 23.11
C ARG A 70 7.26 1.30 23.16
N HIS A 71 8.40 1.42 22.49
CA HIS A 71 9.47 0.41 22.46
C HIS A 71 10.64 0.75 23.40
N LYS A 72 10.73 2.01 23.85
CA LYS A 72 11.59 2.42 24.97
C LYS A 72 11.07 1.86 26.29
#